data_AF-A0A839NRX1-F1
#
_entry.id   AF-A0A839NRX1-F1
#
_cell.length_a   1.000
_cell.length_b   1.000
_cell.length_c   1.000
_cell.angle_alpha   90.00
_cell.angle_beta   90.00
_cell.angle_gamma   90.00
#
_symmetry.space_group_name_H-M   'P 1'
#
loop_
_entity.id
_entity.type
_entity.pdbx_description
1 polymer ?
#
loop_
_entity_poly.entity_id
_entity_poly.type
_entity_poly.pdbx_seq_one_letter_code
_entity_poly.pdbx_strand_id
1 'polypeptide(L)'
;MDQFVHENQHLACFFFYEDLRENSKYTSSIRPHILKKHFLNNPELEQEIFFYHDSDILFSRVPQIVDVEINDICYVSDTRNYLDINYIRKCSSEKLLDDMLAVVGLDKKKLEAENHHSGGAQYVLKGITASFWDKIERDSESLFVLMKGFNVKLWEQEYPKNRIYRSRTNGIQAWCADMWAVLWNLWLLDLKVEIHTEMNFSWPYSPIEEWSKVAIQHYSGDMKGKDKYFNKVKYLNYSPWYDDELDVIPQDNCSYEIVNCIRDRRAELEKGRATCFEDTLIILEAGILNEDVLYAFHINKKYIQKYLDVAVILIVNDLEISNKTKFIYNRFSLLSDSLMLDQYAHFITYSVKQIMKIEFLLELLNHKRSEMGFKYFTKFHYQVDALFRETFMKMMEIELFDRNKGKFNQTDTQHSVNVIPVSKLRTFYNHSPSYAGIEKEFHHEIYELI
;
A
#
# COMPACT_ATOMS: atom_id res chain seq x y z
N MET A 1 10.59 6.29 -10.01
CA MET A 1 11.32 6.40 -8.73
C MET A 1 11.63 7.85 -8.45
N ASP A 2 12.26 8.56 -9.39
CA ASP A 2 12.63 9.98 -9.26
C ASP A 2 11.45 10.91 -8.92
N GLN A 3 10.30 10.72 -9.57
CA GLN A 3 9.08 11.47 -9.25
C GLN A 3 8.65 11.28 -7.79
N PHE A 4 8.61 10.03 -7.31
CA PHE A 4 8.25 9.73 -5.92
C PHE A 4 9.23 10.37 -4.93
N VAL A 5 10.53 10.31 -5.20
CA VAL A 5 11.54 10.97 -4.35
C VAL A 5 11.32 12.47 -4.33
N HIS A 6 11.15 13.09 -5.50
CA HIS A 6 10.94 14.53 -5.62
C HIS A 6 9.68 15.01 -4.87
N GLU A 7 8.57 14.28 -5.00
CA GLU A 7 7.30 14.59 -4.34
C GLU A 7 7.37 14.42 -2.82
N ASN A 8 8.21 13.51 -2.31
CA ASN A 8 8.23 13.14 -0.88
C ASN A 8 9.52 13.54 -0.14
N GLN A 9 10.45 14.26 -0.78
CA GLN A 9 11.74 14.68 -0.17
C GLN A 9 11.58 15.61 1.04
N HIS A 10 10.41 16.23 1.20
CA HIS A 10 10.07 17.06 2.36
C HIS A 10 9.68 16.23 3.60
N LEU A 11 9.40 14.93 3.43
CA LEU A 11 9.01 14.00 4.51
C LEU A 11 10.17 13.12 4.96
N ALA A 12 11.05 12.72 4.04
CA ALA A 12 12.16 11.82 4.32
C ALA A 12 13.34 12.05 3.38
N CYS A 13 14.54 11.67 3.85
CA CYS A 13 15.72 11.56 3.01
C CYS A 13 15.74 10.19 2.31
N PHE A 14 16.02 10.18 1.01
CA PHE A 14 16.07 8.96 0.21
C PHE A 14 17.50 8.70 -0.26
N PHE A 15 18.01 7.51 0.04
CA PHE A 15 19.33 7.05 -0.38
C PHE A 15 19.20 5.75 -1.17
N PHE A 16 19.90 5.66 -2.30
CA PHE A 16 19.86 4.50 -3.19
C PHE A 16 21.24 3.88 -3.30
N TYR A 17 21.29 2.57 -3.11
CA TYR A 17 22.50 1.78 -3.21
C TYR A 17 22.23 0.56 -4.08
N GLU A 18 23.11 0.29 -5.04
CA GLU A 18 23.06 -0.94 -5.83
C GLU A 18 23.23 -2.17 -4.92
N ASP A 19 22.51 -3.27 -5.20
CA ASP A 19 22.73 -4.53 -4.48
C ASP A 19 23.95 -5.24 -5.06
N LEU A 20 25.06 -5.22 -4.32
CA LEU A 20 26.34 -5.85 -4.69
C LEU A 20 26.71 -6.98 -3.72
N ARG A 21 25.72 -7.57 -3.04
CA ARG A 21 25.98 -8.68 -2.11
C ARG A 21 26.60 -9.85 -2.85
N GLU A 22 27.65 -10.42 -2.27
CA GLU A 22 28.26 -11.66 -2.80
C GLU A 22 27.33 -12.87 -2.62
N ASN A 23 26.56 -12.88 -1.53
CA ASN A 23 25.60 -13.92 -1.19
C ASN A 23 24.24 -13.29 -0.92
N SER A 24 23.20 -13.78 -1.60
CA SER A 24 21.83 -13.26 -1.49
C SER A 24 20.81 -14.37 -1.21
N LYS A 25 21.21 -15.43 -0.49
CA LYS A 25 20.32 -16.55 -0.11
C LYS A 25 19.35 -16.11 0.98
N TYR A 26 19.72 -15.13 1.80
CA TYR A 26 18.84 -14.48 2.76
C TYR A 26 18.41 -13.11 2.25
N THR A 27 17.12 -12.92 1.97
CA THR A 27 16.63 -11.64 1.42
C THR A 27 16.94 -10.46 2.35
N SER A 28 16.77 -10.62 3.67
CA SER A 28 16.96 -9.52 4.62
C SER A 28 18.41 -9.07 4.81
N SER A 29 19.41 -9.83 4.33
CA SER A 29 20.81 -9.36 4.34
C SER A 29 21.01 -8.11 3.46
N ILE A 30 20.01 -7.72 2.66
CA ILE A 30 20.01 -6.42 1.96
C ILE A 30 20.06 -5.24 2.92
N ARG A 31 19.44 -5.33 4.11
CA ARG A 31 19.42 -4.25 5.11
C ARG A 31 20.82 -3.88 5.61
N PRO A 32 21.60 -4.82 6.20
CA PRO A 32 22.97 -4.50 6.59
C PRO A 32 23.86 -4.13 5.38
N HIS A 33 23.61 -4.69 4.20
CA HIS A 33 24.36 -4.32 2.99
C HIS A 33 24.20 -2.83 2.62
N ILE A 34 22.96 -2.32 2.57
CA ILE A 34 22.72 -0.91 2.25
C ILE A 34 23.15 0.00 3.41
N LEU A 35 23.01 -0.43 4.66
CA LEU A 35 23.47 0.33 5.83
C LEU A 35 25.00 0.45 5.86
N LYS A 36 25.75 -0.62 5.53
CA LYS A 36 27.21 -0.55 5.37
C LYS A 36 27.60 0.54 4.39
N LYS A 37 26.99 0.53 3.19
CA LYS A 37 27.27 1.54 2.15
C LYS A 37 26.89 2.95 2.60
N HIS A 38 25.79 3.08 3.33
CA HIS A 38 25.35 4.37 3.86
C HIS A 38 26.34 4.94 4.87
N PHE A 39 26.81 4.13 5.83
CA PHE A 39 27.81 4.56 6.82
C PHE A 39 29.18 4.85 6.19
N LEU A 40 29.58 4.11 5.14
CA LEU A 40 30.81 4.42 4.39
C LEU A 40 30.75 5.78 3.69
N ASN A 41 29.57 6.14 3.17
CA ASN A 41 29.36 7.40 2.48
C ASN A 41 29.10 8.59 3.43
N ASN A 42 28.76 8.31 4.70
CA ASN A 42 28.43 9.31 5.72
C ASN A 42 29.11 8.93 7.05
N PRO A 43 30.45 9.04 7.16
CA PRO A 43 31.20 8.58 8.34
C PRO A 43 30.83 9.29 9.64
N GLU A 44 30.24 10.48 9.58
CA GLU A 44 29.74 11.23 10.73
C GLU A 44 28.65 10.47 11.50
N LEU A 45 27.93 9.56 10.82
CA LEU A 45 26.90 8.71 11.41
C LEU A 45 27.44 7.83 12.55
N GLU A 46 28.74 7.55 12.60
CA GLU A 46 29.31 6.75 13.71
C GLU A 46 29.16 7.41 15.09
N GLN A 47 28.96 8.73 15.13
CA GLN A 47 28.76 9.50 16.35
C GLN A 47 27.28 9.76 16.69
N GLU A 48 26.37 9.32 15.83
CA GLU A 48 24.94 9.61 15.96
C GLU A 48 24.19 8.48 16.69
N ILE A 49 22.98 8.81 17.16
CA ILE A 49 22.06 7.87 17.81
C ILE A 49 20.95 7.52 16.82
N PHE A 50 20.77 6.23 16.56
CA PHE A 50 19.83 5.77 15.54
C PHE A 50 18.63 5.11 16.17
N PHE A 51 17.43 5.53 15.76
CA PHE A 51 16.27 4.67 15.85
C PHE A 51 16.23 3.76 14.61
N TYR A 52 16.65 2.51 14.76
CA TYR A 52 16.66 1.49 13.70
C TYR A 52 15.39 0.65 13.79
N HIS A 53 14.59 0.69 12.72
CA HIS A 53 13.27 0.06 12.69
C HIS A 53 12.93 -0.52 11.31
N ASP A 54 11.85 -1.29 11.27
CA ASP A 54 11.26 -1.81 10.03
C ASP A 54 10.42 -0.73 9.31
N SER A 55 10.24 -0.86 8.00
CA SER A 55 9.44 0.09 7.20
C SER A 55 7.92 -0.04 7.40
N ASP A 56 7.48 -0.98 8.22
CA ASP A 56 6.08 -1.31 8.48
C ASP A 56 5.63 -0.94 9.90
N ILE A 57 6.09 0.22 10.39
CA ILE A 57 5.68 0.79 11.67
C ILE A 57 4.95 2.14 11.53
N LEU A 58 4.07 2.44 12.48
CA LEU A 58 3.54 3.78 12.72
C LEU A 58 3.97 4.25 14.11
N PHE A 59 4.19 5.55 14.24
CA PHE A 59 4.39 6.19 15.53
C PHE A 59 3.09 6.82 16.01
N SER A 60 2.65 6.47 17.21
CA SER A 60 1.63 7.25 17.94
C SER A 60 2.24 8.50 18.58
N ARG A 61 3.53 8.41 18.91
CA ARG A 61 4.41 9.46 19.43
C ARG A 61 5.87 9.03 19.22
N VAL A 62 6.79 9.98 19.29
CA VAL A 62 8.22 9.67 19.33
C VAL A 62 8.54 8.94 20.66
N PRO A 63 9.23 7.78 20.65
CA PRO A 63 9.67 7.11 21.87
C PRO A 63 10.50 8.03 22.78
N GLN A 64 10.25 8.00 24.09
CA GLN A 64 10.85 8.91 25.07
C GLN A 64 11.70 8.13 26.08
N ILE A 65 13.00 7.97 25.79
CA ILE A 65 13.94 7.31 26.70
C ILE A 65 14.75 8.37 27.44
N VAL A 66 14.68 8.34 28.77
CA VAL A 66 15.42 9.27 29.63
C VAL A 66 16.92 9.05 29.48
N ASP A 67 17.69 10.13 29.42
CA ASP A 67 19.15 10.12 29.32
C ASP A 67 19.72 9.39 28.10
N VAL A 68 18.91 9.19 27.05
CA VAL A 68 19.33 8.47 25.84
C VAL A 68 20.53 9.11 25.15
N GLU A 69 20.74 10.42 25.29
CA GLU A 69 21.87 11.12 24.66
C GLU A 69 23.18 11.04 25.45
N ILE A 70 23.13 10.72 26.75
CA ILE A 70 24.28 10.82 27.66
C ILE A 70 24.78 9.47 28.18
N ASN A 71 24.09 8.38 27.86
CA ASN A 71 24.51 7.02 28.21
C ASN A 71 24.90 6.20 26.97
N ASP A 72 25.66 5.12 27.17
CA ASP A 72 26.15 4.25 26.10
C ASP A 72 25.28 2.98 25.90
N ILE A 73 23.99 3.03 26.28
CA ILE A 73 23.09 1.88 26.21
C ILE A 73 22.35 1.86 24.88
N CYS A 74 22.38 0.71 24.20
CA CYS A 74 21.48 0.38 23.11
C CYS A 74 20.17 -0.18 23.67
N TYR A 75 19.02 0.34 23.21
CA TYR A 75 17.72 -0.09 23.70
C TYR A 75 16.99 -0.93 22.66
N VAL A 76 16.29 -1.97 23.10
CA VAL A 76 15.60 -2.92 22.22
C VAL A 76 14.20 -3.24 22.73
N SER A 77 13.31 -3.66 21.83
CA SER A 77 12.00 -4.19 22.23
C SER A 77 12.13 -5.60 22.81
N ASP A 78 11.18 -6.02 23.65
CA ASP A 78 11.18 -7.36 24.24
C ASP A 78 10.77 -8.44 23.22
N THR A 79 11.74 -9.21 22.77
CA THR A 79 11.55 -10.32 21.82
C THR A 79 12.07 -11.65 22.37
N ARG A 80 12.17 -11.77 23.70
CA ARG A 80 12.74 -12.95 24.36
C ARG A 80 11.98 -14.23 24.02
N ASN A 81 10.69 -14.12 23.73
CA ASN A 81 9.84 -15.23 23.30
C ASN A 81 10.28 -15.90 22.00
N TYR A 82 11.13 -15.27 21.18
CA TYR A 82 11.67 -15.86 19.96
C TYR A 82 13.16 -15.59 19.66
N LEU A 83 13.88 -14.80 20.46
CA LEU A 83 15.33 -14.61 20.32
C LEU A 83 16.18 -15.23 21.43
N ASP A 84 15.61 -15.53 22.59
CA ASP A 84 16.40 -15.96 23.75
C ASP A 84 16.94 -17.40 23.60
N ILE A 85 17.89 -17.74 24.46
CA ILE A 85 18.52 -19.07 24.49
C ILE A 85 17.49 -20.19 24.73
N ASN A 86 16.44 -19.92 25.50
CA ASN A 86 15.41 -20.91 25.82
C ASN A 86 14.55 -21.23 24.60
N TYR A 87 14.24 -20.22 23.79
CA TYR A 87 13.56 -20.39 22.52
C TYR A 87 14.40 -21.23 21.56
N ILE A 88 15.69 -20.92 21.38
CA ILE A 88 16.59 -21.70 20.52
C ILE A 88 16.60 -23.16 20.99
N ARG A 89 16.81 -23.40 22.29
CA ARG A 89 16.79 -24.75 22.89
C ARG A 89 15.47 -25.48 22.66
N LYS A 90 14.34 -24.78 22.79
CA LYS A 90 13.00 -25.33 22.60
C LYS A 90 12.70 -25.72 21.16
N CYS A 91 13.15 -24.91 20.20
CA CYS A 91 12.84 -25.08 18.77
C CYS A 91 13.97 -25.78 17.99
N SER A 92 15.08 -26.11 18.64
CA SER A 92 16.23 -26.74 18.00
C SER A 92 17.05 -27.66 18.93
N SER A 93 18.36 -27.44 19.07
CA SER A 93 19.28 -28.28 19.86
C SER A 93 20.47 -27.46 20.39
N GLU A 94 21.12 -27.93 21.46
CA GLU A 94 22.39 -27.34 21.94
C GLU A 94 23.44 -27.26 20.84
N LYS A 95 23.53 -28.29 20.00
CA LYS A 95 24.47 -28.29 18.87
C LYS A 95 24.21 -27.12 17.93
N LEU A 96 22.95 -26.86 17.58
CA LEU A 96 22.62 -25.73 16.70
C LEU A 96 22.98 -24.40 17.36
N LEU A 97 22.70 -24.25 18.65
CA LEU A 97 23.10 -23.05 19.40
C LEU A 97 24.61 -22.83 19.33
N ASP A 98 25.40 -23.87 19.58
CA ASP A 98 26.87 -23.79 19.53
C ASP A 98 27.36 -23.47 18.10
N ASP A 99 26.74 -24.08 17.06
CA ASP A 99 27.04 -23.77 15.66
C ASP A 99 26.69 -22.31 15.32
N MET A 100 25.57 -21.78 15.82
CA MET A 100 25.14 -20.39 15.62
C MET A 100 26.10 -19.40 16.31
N LEU A 101 26.52 -19.69 17.54
CA LEU A 101 27.50 -18.88 18.27
C LEU A 101 28.86 -18.87 17.56
N ALA A 102 29.28 -20.01 17.01
CA ALA A 102 30.51 -20.12 16.23
C ALA A 102 30.49 -19.28 14.95
N VAL A 103 29.33 -19.12 14.30
CA VAL A 103 29.17 -18.23 13.14
C VAL A 103 29.51 -16.79 13.51
N VAL A 104 28.97 -16.28 14.63
CA VAL A 104 29.19 -14.90 15.05
C VAL A 104 30.55 -14.72 15.75
N GLY A 105 31.07 -15.78 16.37
CA GLY A 105 32.25 -15.74 17.24
C GLY A 105 31.94 -15.30 18.67
N LEU A 106 30.68 -15.46 19.12
CA LEU A 106 30.24 -15.05 20.46
C LEU A 106 30.47 -16.18 21.48
N ASP A 107 31.04 -15.84 22.64
CA ASP A 107 31.19 -16.80 23.74
C ASP A 107 29.84 -17.13 24.39
N LYS A 108 29.60 -18.43 24.64
CA LYS A 108 28.33 -18.90 25.22
C LYS A 108 28.06 -18.34 26.61
N LYS A 109 29.09 -18.11 27.44
CA LYS A 109 28.91 -17.49 28.76
C LYS A 109 28.49 -16.03 28.65
N LYS A 110 29.00 -15.30 27.65
CA LYS A 110 28.53 -13.93 27.35
C LYS A 110 27.06 -13.96 26.97
N LEU A 111 26.65 -14.86 26.06
CA LEU A 111 25.23 -15.04 25.73
C LEU A 111 24.39 -15.32 26.99
N GLU A 112 24.80 -16.27 27.83
CA GLU A 112 24.06 -16.66 29.03
C GLU A 112 23.92 -15.51 30.04
N ALA A 113 24.95 -14.67 30.18
CA ALA A 113 24.91 -13.49 31.04
C ALA A 113 23.93 -12.42 30.51
N GLU A 114 23.94 -12.16 29.20
CA GLU A 114 23.13 -11.12 28.57
C GLU A 114 21.72 -11.59 28.16
N ASN A 115 21.40 -12.88 28.30
CA ASN A 115 20.18 -13.49 27.75
C ASN A 115 18.88 -12.79 28.20
N HIS A 116 18.87 -12.21 29.41
CA HIS A 116 17.73 -11.48 29.95
C HIS A 116 17.42 -10.17 29.20
N HIS A 117 18.35 -9.69 28.38
CA HIS A 117 18.24 -8.56 27.46
C HIS A 117 18.13 -8.99 25.99
N SER A 118 17.68 -10.22 25.71
CA SER A 118 17.45 -10.70 24.34
C SER A 118 16.26 -10.00 23.68
N GLY A 119 16.52 -8.84 23.07
CA GLY A 119 15.52 -8.03 22.39
C GLY A 119 15.87 -7.75 20.93
N GLY A 120 14.90 -7.18 20.21
CA GLY A 120 15.06 -6.88 18.79
C GLY A 120 13.84 -6.18 18.20
N ALA A 121 13.61 -6.30 16.88
CA ALA A 121 12.56 -5.69 16.07
C ALA A 121 12.61 -4.15 15.96
N GLN A 122 12.70 -3.47 17.10
CA GLN A 122 12.86 -2.01 17.22
C GLN A 122 14.10 -1.75 18.07
N TYR A 123 14.94 -0.81 17.64
CA TYR A 123 16.24 -0.57 18.25
C TYR A 123 16.52 0.93 18.38
N VAL A 124 17.10 1.34 19.51
CA VAL A 124 17.96 2.51 19.59
C VAL A 124 19.40 2.02 19.62
N LEU A 125 20.18 2.37 18.60
CA LEU A 125 21.56 1.93 18.44
C LEU A 125 22.54 3.09 18.60
N LYS A 126 23.69 2.80 19.21
CA LYS A 126 24.78 3.74 19.50
C LYS A 126 26.12 3.09 19.25
N GLY A 127 27.11 3.89 18.87
CA GLY A 127 28.48 3.39 18.61
C GLY A 127 28.55 2.40 17.45
N ILE A 128 27.71 2.61 16.43
CA ILE A 128 27.61 1.73 15.27
C ILE A 128 28.46 2.25 14.12
N THR A 129 29.16 1.35 13.44
CA THR A 129 30.08 1.67 12.35
C THR A 129 29.72 0.97 11.05
N ALA A 130 30.37 1.36 9.96
CA ALA A 130 30.28 0.61 8.70
C ALA A 130 30.76 -0.85 8.86
N SER A 131 31.78 -1.10 9.68
CA SER A 131 32.32 -2.46 9.91
C SER A 131 31.38 -3.35 10.70
N PHE A 132 30.58 -2.77 11.61
CA PHE A 132 29.49 -3.49 12.29
C PHE A 132 28.46 -4.02 11.29
N TRP A 133 27.99 -3.17 10.37
CA TRP A 133 27.03 -3.59 9.34
C TRP A 133 27.62 -4.60 8.35
N ASP A 134 28.89 -4.47 7.99
CA ASP A 134 29.59 -5.48 7.18
C ASP A 134 29.60 -6.87 7.82
N LYS A 135 29.85 -6.92 9.14
CA LYS A 135 29.83 -8.18 9.87
C LYS A 135 28.40 -8.75 9.96
N ILE A 136 27.39 -7.92 10.20
CA ILE A 136 25.98 -8.36 10.23
C ILE A 136 25.53 -8.90 8.87
N GLU A 137 25.95 -8.29 7.77
CA GLU A 137 25.66 -8.79 6.41
C GLU A 137 26.11 -10.25 6.28
N ARG A 138 27.37 -10.55 6.64
CA ARG A 138 27.94 -11.89 6.58
C ARG A 138 27.34 -12.87 7.59
N ASP A 139 27.16 -12.42 8.83
CA ASP A 139 26.67 -13.26 9.93
C ASP A 139 25.21 -13.63 9.72
N SER A 140 24.35 -12.68 9.34
CA SER A 140 22.93 -12.92 9.11
C SER A 140 22.70 -13.92 7.96
N GLU A 141 23.46 -13.81 6.87
CA GLU A 141 23.45 -14.75 5.76
C GLU A 141 23.86 -16.17 6.21
N SER A 142 24.95 -16.27 6.99
CA SER A 142 25.49 -17.54 7.49
C SER A 142 24.55 -18.20 8.49
N LEU A 143 24.00 -17.44 9.43
CA LEU A 143 23.00 -17.87 10.41
C LEU A 143 21.74 -18.36 9.72
N PHE A 144 21.24 -17.62 8.72
CA PHE A 144 20.06 -18.03 7.95
C PHE A 144 20.29 -19.37 7.24
N VAL A 145 21.42 -19.54 6.55
CA VAL A 145 21.75 -20.78 5.84
C VAL A 145 21.86 -21.95 6.82
N LEU A 146 22.53 -21.75 7.96
CA LEU A 146 22.68 -22.76 9.01
C LEU A 146 21.32 -23.20 9.56
N MET A 147 20.51 -22.25 10.03
CA MET A 147 19.19 -22.52 10.61
C MET A 147 18.21 -23.12 9.60
N LYS A 148 18.22 -22.62 8.35
CA LYS A 148 17.39 -23.18 7.27
C LYS A 148 17.79 -24.62 6.97
N GLY A 149 19.10 -24.91 6.95
CA GLY A 149 19.63 -26.26 6.79
C GLY A 149 19.21 -27.19 7.93
N PHE A 150 19.23 -26.71 9.17
CA PHE A 150 18.68 -27.44 10.32
C PHE A 150 17.20 -27.77 10.13
N ASN A 151 16.38 -26.78 9.78
CA ASN A 151 14.94 -26.97 9.55
C ASN A 151 14.63 -27.96 8.41
N VAL A 152 15.45 -27.97 7.34
CA VAL A 152 15.33 -28.98 6.27
C VAL A 152 15.51 -30.38 6.84
N LYS A 153 16.61 -30.61 7.57
CA LYS A 153 16.94 -31.93 8.13
C LYS A 153 15.90 -32.38 9.13
N LEU A 154 15.40 -31.47 9.97
CA LEU A 154 14.33 -31.76 10.91
C LEU A 154 13.06 -32.24 10.17
N TRP A 155 12.65 -31.52 9.12
CA TRP A 155 11.51 -31.94 8.31
C TRP A 155 11.74 -33.29 7.60
N GLU A 156 12.92 -33.52 7.02
CA GLU A 156 13.25 -34.80 6.36
C GLU A 156 13.16 -36.01 7.32
N GLN A 157 13.47 -35.81 8.60
CA GLN A 157 13.35 -36.85 9.63
C GLN A 157 11.91 -37.09 10.08
N GLU A 158 11.08 -36.05 10.12
CA GLU A 158 9.69 -36.13 10.58
C GLU A 158 8.71 -36.53 9.47
N TYR A 159 8.99 -36.16 8.23
CA TYR A 159 8.09 -36.38 7.09
C TYR A 159 7.70 -37.86 6.90
N PRO A 160 8.62 -38.85 6.94
CA PRO A 160 8.25 -40.25 6.81
C PRO A 160 7.27 -40.75 7.89
N LYS A 161 7.32 -40.14 9.09
CA LYS A 161 6.50 -40.53 10.24
C LYS A 161 5.14 -39.84 10.23
N ASN A 162 5.13 -38.53 9.97
CA ASN A 162 3.97 -37.68 10.22
C ASN A 162 3.31 -37.15 8.94
N ARG A 163 3.95 -37.33 7.77
CA ARG A 163 3.51 -36.80 6.46
C ARG A 163 3.14 -35.31 6.49
N ILE A 164 3.83 -34.53 7.32
CA ILE A 164 3.58 -33.10 7.50
C ILE A 164 4.28 -32.28 6.40
N TYR A 165 3.60 -31.24 5.92
CA TYR A 165 4.21 -30.26 5.03
C TYR A 165 5.34 -29.52 5.77
N ARG A 166 6.42 -29.19 5.03
CA ARG A 166 7.58 -28.47 5.56
C ARG A 166 7.23 -27.14 6.22
N SER A 167 6.20 -26.45 5.73
CA SER A 167 5.70 -25.20 6.32
C SER A 167 5.03 -25.39 7.69
N ARG A 168 4.75 -26.63 8.10
CA ARG A 168 4.12 -26.99 9.38
C ARG A 168 5.07 -27.70 10.34
N THR A 169 6.34 -27.85 9.98
CA THR A 169 7.36 -28.39 10.89
C THR A 169 7.82 -27.29 11.83
N ASN A 170 7.74 -27.57 13.15
CA ASN A 170 8.12 -26.63 14.19
C ASN A 170 9.65 -26.56 14.32
N GLY A 171 10.30 -25.81 13.43
CA GLY A 171 11.73 -25.49 13.50
C GLY A 171 12.00 -24.11 14.10
N ILE A 172 13.27 -23.73 14.11
CA ILE A 172 13.70 -22.38 14.50
C ILE A 172 13.25 -21.35 13.46
N GLN A 173 12.92 -20.13 13.89
CA GLN A 173 12.54 -19.03 12.99
C GLN A 173 13.75 -18.48 12.23
N ALA A 174 14.24 -19.23 11.24
CA ALA A 174 15.45 -18.90 10.49
C ALA A 174 15.39 -17.49 9.84
N TRP A 175 14.20 -16.99 9.52
CA TRP A 175 14.01 -15.65 8.95
C TRP A 175 14.34 -14.50 9.91
N CYS A 176 14.50 -14.74 11.21
CA CYS A 176 14.98 -13.78 12.21
C CYS A 176 16.52 -13.75 12.33
N ALA A 177 17.25 -14.29 11.34
CA ALA A 177 18.72 -14.36 11.37
C ALA A 177 19.40 -12.99 11.51
N ASP A 178 18.84 -11.94 10.90
CA ASP A 178 19.34 -10.57 11.06
C ASP A 178 19.21 -10.05 12.49
N MET A 179 18.11 -10.37 13.19
CA MET A 179 17.89 -9.96 14.58
C MET A 179 18.93 -10.60 15.53
N TRP A 180 19.20 -11.90 15.40
CA TRP A 180 20.29 -12.53 16.14
C TRP A 180 21.65 -11.95 15.75
N ALA A 181 21.91 -11.73 14.46
CA ALA A 181 23.16 -11.15 14.00
C ALA A 181 23.41 -9.76 14.60
N VAL A 182 22.41 -8.86 14.60
CA VAL A 182 22.51 -7.53 15.21
C VAL A 182 22.78 -7.65 16.71
N LEU A 183 21.90 -8.33 17.45
CA LEU A 183 21.97 -8.44 18.91
C LEU A 183 23.31 -9.04 19.38
N TRP A 184 23.75 -10.13 18.76
CA TRP A 184 24.95 -10.83 19.18
C TRP A 184 26.23 -10.08 18.78
N ASN A 185 26.22 -9.32 17.69
CA ASN A 185 27.35 -8.45 17.35
C ASN A 185 27.44 -7.24 18.29
N LEU A 186 26.33 -6.71 18.83
CA LEU A 186 26.38 -5.69 19.88
C LEU A 186 27.11 -6.25 21.11
N TRP A 187 26.74 -7.45 21.56
CA TRP A 187 27.41 -8.09 22.70
C TRP A 187 28.85 -8.49 22.43
N LEU A 188 29.18 -8.88 21.19
CA LEU A 188 30.55 -9.20 20.77
C LEU A 188 31.46 -7.96 20.85
N LEU A 189 30.92 -6.77 20.63
CA LEU A 189 31.61 -5.49 20.77
C LEU A 189 31.54 -4.92 22.20
N ASP A 190 31.07 -5.72 23.16
CA ASP A 190 30.84 -5.31 24.55
C ASP A 190 29.93 -4.07 24.72
N LEU A 191 29.06 -3.80 23.74
CA LEU A 191 28.04 -2.77 23.85
C LEU A 191 26.93 -3.23 24.80
N LYS A 192 26.49 -2.30 25.66
CA LYS A 192 25.42 -2.57 26.62
C LYS A 192 24.06 -2.53 25.91
N VAL A 193 23.26 -3.58 26.11
CA VAL A 193 21.92 -3.71 25.52
C VAL A 193 20.90 -3.87 26.64
N GLU A 194 19.82 -3.11 26.59
CA GLU A 194 18.70 -3.23 27.55
C GLU A 194 17.35 -3.26 26.83
N ILE A 195 16.44 -4.09 27.34
CA ILE A 195 15.04 -4.05 26.93
C ILE A 195 14.40 -2.82 27.56
N HIS A 196 13.70 -2.01 26.76
CA HIS A 196 13.04 -0.80 27.24
C HIS A 196 11.57 -0.73 26.83
N THR A 197 10.70 -0.29 27.74
CA THR A 197 9.25 -0.25 27.52
C THR A 197 8.82 0.67 26.38
N GLU A 198 9.58 1.73 26.12
CA GLU A 198 9.36 2.64 24.99
C GLU A 198 9.61 1.98 23.62
N MET A 199 10.31 0.85 23.58
CA MET A 199 10.48 0.05 22.37
C MET A 199 9.38 -0.99 22.19
N ASN A 200 8.48 -1.15 23.15
CA ASN A 200 7.31 -2.01 23.00
C ASN A 200 6.39 -1.47 21.90
N PHE A 201 5.65 -2.36 21.27
CA PHE A 201 4.77 -2.01 20.17
C PHE A 201 3.45 -2.76 20.20
N SER A 202 2.44 -2.13 19.59
CA SER A 202 1.10 -2.69 19.40
C SER A 202 0.99 -3.35 18.03
N TRP A 203 -0.01 -4.19 17.85
CA TRP A 203 -0.32 -4.87 16.60
C TRP A 203 -1.61 -4.32 16.00
N PRO A 204 -1.92 -4.54 14.71
CA PRO A 204 -3.18 -4.10 14.10
C PRO A 204 -4.44 -4.60 14.84
N TYR A 205 -4.37 -5.78 15.44
CA TYR A 205 -5.45 -6.40 16.20
C TYR A 205 -5.44 -6.06 17.70
N SER A 206 -4.48 -5.26 18.17
CA SER A 206 -4.49 -4.78 19.55
C SER A 206 -5.69 -3.87 19.80
N PRO A 207 -6.28 -3.86 21.01
CA PRO A 207 -7.30 -2.88 21.40
C PRO A 207 -6.81 -1.45 21.16
N ILE A 208 -7.71 -0.53 20.78
CA ILE A 208 -7.35 0.85 20.44
C ILE A 208 -6.62 1.58 21.58
N GLU A 209 -6.86 1.22 22.84
CA GLU A 209 -6.21 1.83 23.99
C GLU A 209 -4.69 1.61 24.00
N GLU A 210 -4.19 0.56 23.34
CA GLU A 210 -2.76 0.31 23.23
C GLU A 210 -2.06 1.37 22.36
N TRP A 211 -2.74 1.94 21.36
CA TRP A 211 -2.18 2.99 20.49
C TRP A 211 -1.61 4.16 21.28
N SER A 212 -2.30 4.59 22.34
CA SER A 212 -1.86 5.71 23.18
C SER A 212 -0.84 5.31 24.26
N LYS A 213 -0.72 4.02 24.58
CA LYS A 213 0.20 3.53 25.64
C LYS A 213 1.62 3.34 25.12
N VAL A 214 1.75 2.72 23.95
CA VAL A 214 3.04 2.44 23.32
C VAL A 214 3.31 3.45 22.22
N ALA A 215 4.59 3.75 21.99
CA ALA A 215 5.00 4.72 20.98
C ALA A 215 4.93 4.18 19.55
N ILE A 216 5.04 2.86 19.39
CA ILE A 216 5.22 2.19 18.11
C ILE A 216 4.05 1.24 17.88
N GLN A 217 3.51 1.22 16.67
CA GLN A 217 2.63 0.18 16.18
C GLN A 217 3.33 -0.56 15.05
N HIS A 218 3.49 -1.88 15.17
CA HIS A 218 4.05 -2.72 14.11
C HIS A 218 2.92 -3.37 13.32
N TYR A 219 2.66 -2.93 12.09
CA TYR A 219 1.53 -3.41 11.29
C TYR A 219 1.88 -4.60 10.38
N SER A 220 2.71 -5.50 10.91
CA SER A 220 3.14 -6.75 10.28
C SER A 220 2.47 -7.96 10.92
N GLY A 221 2.80 -9.16 10.42
CA GLY A 221 2.39 -10.44 11.00
C GLY A 221 1.15 -11.10 10.37
N ASP A 222 0.86 -12.31 10.85
CA ASP A 222 -0.28 -13.11 10.38
C ASP A 222 -1.58 -12.64 11.06
N MET A 223 -2.54 -12.21 10.25
CA MET A 223 -3.76 -11.59 10.74
C MET A 223 -4.86 -12.61 10.93
N LYS A 224 -5.14 -12.92 12.20
CA LYS A 224 -6.35 -13.65 12.59
C LYS A 224 -7.55 -12.73 12.40
N GLY A 225 -8.60 -13.15 11.69
CA GLY A 225 -9.79 -12.32 11.45
C GLY A 225 -9.58 -11.23 10.38
N LYS A 226 -9.16 -11.65 9.18
CA LYS A 226 -8.63 -10.82 8.09
C LYS A 226 -9.49 -9.63 7.66
N ASP A 227 -10.79 -9.65 7.92
CA ASP A 227 -11.72 -8.61 7.46
C ASP A 227 -11.95 -7.50 8.50
N LYS A 228 -11.44 -7.67 9.72
CA LYS A 228 -11.57 -6.66 10.80
C LYS A 228 -10.31 -5.80 10.99
N TYR A 229 -9.21 -6.18 10.35
CA TYR A 229 -7.90 -5.58 10.60
C TYR A 229 -7.23 -5.21 9.28
N PHE A 230 -6.42 -4.16 9.30
CA PHE A 230 -5.67 -3.71 8.13
C PHE A 230 -4.66 -4.77 7.71
N ASN A 231 -4.68 -5.18 6.43
CA ASN A 231 -3.77 -6.18 5.89
C ASN A 231 -2.86 -5.67 4.77
N LYS A 232 -1.60 -5.36 5.11
CA LYS A 232 -0.60 -4.86 4.15
C LYS A 232 -0.34 -5.80 2.97
N VAL A 233 -0.53 -7.11 3.12
CA VAL A 233 -0.30 -8.08 2.03
C VAL A 233 -1.32 -7.93 0.90
N LYS A 234 -2.49 -7.31 1.16
CA LYS A 234 -3.42 -6.93 0.10
C LYS A 234 -2.84 -5.85 -0.83
N TYR A 235 -1.88 -5.05 -0.36
CA TYR A 235 -1.37 -3.85 -1.04
C TYR A 235 0.06 -4.02 -1.58
N LEU A 236 0.45 -5.24 -1.95
CA LEU A 236 1.79 -5.50 -2.52
C LEU A 236 1.99 -4.86 -3.90
N ASN A 237 0.92 -4.72 -4.68
CA ASN A 237 0.98 -4.27 -6.08
C ASN A 237 0.23 -2.96 -6.33
N TYR A 238 -0.48 -2.43 -5.34
CA TYR A 238 -1.28 -1.22 -5.45
C TYR A 238 -1.44 -0.55 -4.09
N SER A 239 -1.61 0.77 -4.10
CA SER A 239 -1.74 1.57 -2.88
C SER A 239 -3.12 1.44 -2.22
N PRO A 240 -3.22 1.57 -0.89
CA PRO A 240 -4.49 1.48 -0.18
C PRO A 240 -5.37 2.74 -0.24
N TRP A 241 -4.88 3.85 -0.82
CA TRP A 241 -5.47 5.20 -0.65
C TRP A 241 -6.95 5.31 -1.04
N TYR A 242 -7.42 4.52 -2.00
CA TYR A 242 -8.80 4.58 -2.53
C TYR A 242 -9.57 3.25 -2.38
N ASP A 243 -9.11 2.39 -1.46
CA ASP A 243 -9.79 1.13 -1.13
C ASP A 243 -10.87 1.35 -0.06
N ASP A 244 -12.14 1.22 -0.43
CA ASP A 244 -13.25 1.42 0.52
C ASP A 244 -13.44 0.20 1.44
N GLU A 245 -12.80 -0.95 1.15
CA GLU A 245 -12.80 -2.08 2.10
C GLU A 245 -12.15 -1.69 3.44
N LEU A 246 -11.38 -0.60 3.48
CA LEU A 246 -10.79 -0.09 4.70
C LEU A 246 -11.80 0.62 5.61
N ASP A 247 -12.95 1.06 5.07
CA ASP A 247 -13.96 1.78 5.86
C ASP A 247 -14.77 0.86 6.78
N VAL A 248 -14.71 -0.47 6.56
CA VAL A 248 -15.35 -1.45 7.46
C VAL A 248 -14.50 -1.82 8.68
N ILE A 249 -13.24 -1.35 8.74
CA ILE A 249 -12.35 -1.62 9.87
C ILE A 249 -12.93 -0.97 11.13
N PRO A 250 -13.20 -1.73 12.21
CA PRO A 250 -13.77 -1.20 13.43
C PRO A 250 -12.83 -0.20 14.13
N GLN A 251 -13.41 0.76 14.84
CA GLN A 251 -12.68 1.82 15.54
C GLN A 251 -12.07 1.39 16.88
N ASP A 252 -12.36 0.16 17.33
CA ASP A 252 -11.99 -0.38 18.65
C ASP A 252 -10.63 -1.08 18.69
N ASN A 253 -9.88 -1.04 17.58
CA ASN A 253 -8.58 -1.68 17.45
C ASN A 253 -7.58 -0.77 16.73
N CYS A 254 -6.29 -1.04 16.93
CA CYS A 254 -5.21 -0.20 16.41
C CYS A 254 -5.16 -0.16 14.86
N SER A 255 -5.81 -1.06 14.12
CA SER A 255 -5.88 -0.93 12.65
C SER A 255 -6.59 0.35 12.23
N TYR A 256 -7.50 0.86 13.04
CA TYR A 256 -8.22 2.09 12.76
C TYR A 256 -7.29 3.29 12.54
N GLU A 257 -6.18 3.37 13.29
CA GLU A 257 -5.21 4.47 13.15
C GLU A 257 -4.40 4.37 11.86
N ILE A 258 -4.10 3.14 11.41
CA ILE A 258 -3.51 2.93 10.08
C ILE A 258 -4.46 3.45 9.00
N VAL A 259 -5.77 3.16 9.13
CA VAL A 259 -6.78 3.64 8.19
C VAL A 259 -6.92 5.16 8.26
N ASN A 260 -6.81 5.79 9.43
CA ASN A 260 -6.80 7.25 9.55
C ASN A 260 -5.61 7.85 8.81
N CYS A 261 -4.39 7.33 8.98
CA CYS A 261 -3.23 7.78 8.20
C CYS A 261 -3.43 7.62 6.68
N ILE A 262 -4.08 6.52 6.26
CA ILE A 262 -4.44 6.29 4.84
C ILE A 262 -5.44 7.34 4.35
N ARG A 263 -6.46 7.68 5.15
CA ARG A 263 -7.44 8.73 4.83
C ARG A 263 -6.80 10.11 4.76
N ASP A 264 -5.87 10.42 5.67
CA ASP A 264 -5.12 11.67 5.66
C ASP A 264 -4.26 11.78 4.39
N ARG A 265 -3.55 10.70 4.04
CA ARG A 265 -2.78 10.65 2.80
C ARG A 265 -3.66 10.78 1.57
N ARG A 266 -4.83 10.11 1.55
CA ARG A 266 -5.82 10.31 0.49
C ARG A 266 -6.16 11.79 0.39
N ALA A 267 -6.64 12.42 1.47
CA ALA A 267 -7.04 13.82 1.47
C ALA A 267 -5.92 14.78 1.03
N GLU A 268 -4.66 14.50 1.36
CA GLU A 268 -3.50 15.24 0.84
C GLU A 268 -3.38 15.13 -0.68
N LEU A 269 -3.46 13.91 -1.23
CA LEU A 269 -3.45 13.67 -2.68
C LEU A 269 -4.63 14.37 -3.39
N GLU A 270 -5.82 14.37 -2.76
CA GLU A 270 -7.00 15.05 -3.30
C GLU A 270 -6.82 16.58 -3.33
N LYS A 271 -6.19 17.17 -2.32
CA LYS A 271 -5.83 18.60 -2.29
C LYS A 271 -4.75 18.96 -3.30
N GLY A 272 -3.85 18.01 -3.60
CA GLY A 272 -2.79 18.17 -4.61
C GLY A 272 -3.28 18.10 -6.05
N ARG A 273 -4.57 17.84 -6.30
CA ARG A 273 -5.12 17.83 -7.66
C ARG A 273 -4.97 19.21 -8.29
N ALA A 274 -4.40 19.26 -9.49
CA ALA A 274 -4.10 20.50 -10.19
C ALA A 274 -5.35 21.25 -10.71
N THR A 275 -6.50 20.58 -10.82
CA THR A 275 -7.64 21.11 -11.57
C THR A 275 -8.99 20.80 -10.93
N CYS A 276 -9.73 21.85 -10.63
CA CYS A 276 -11.11 21.82 -10.14
C CYS A 276 -12.06 22.30 -11.24
N PHE A 277 -13.18 21.60 -11.42
CA PHE A 277 -14.19 21.86 -12.46
C PHE A 277 -15.58 22.03 -11.84
N GLU A 278 -15.76 23.04 -10.99
CA GLU A 278 -17.00 23.28 -10.23
C GLU A 278 -18.24 23.50 -11.11
N ASP A 279 -18.06 24.06 -12.30
CA ASP A 279 -19.14 24.39 -13.24
C ASP A 279 -19.46 23.27 -14.24
N THR A 280 -18.84 22.10 -14.07
CA THR A 280 -19.02 20.97 -14.97
C THR A 280 -19.57 19.75 -14.22
N LEU A 281 -20.56 19.10 -14.82
CA LEU A 281 -21.11 17.83 -14.34
C LEU A 281 -20.82 16.71 -15.33
N ILE A 282 -20.19 15.63 -14.86
CA ILE A 282 -20.06 14.39 -15.62
C ILE A 282 -21.27 13.51 -15.35
N ILE A 283 -21.93 13.11 -16.43
CA ILE A 283 -23.11 12.26 -16.43
C ILE A 283 -22.72 10.93 -17.05
N LEU A 284 -22.79 9.87 -16.24
CA LEU A 284 -22.64 8.50 -16.70
C LEU A 284 -24.03 7.94 -17.01
N GLU A 285 -24.20 7.34 -18.18
CA GLU A 285 -25.51 6.88 -18.66
C GLU A 285 -25.62 5.37 -18.67
N ALA A 286 -26.79 4.86 -18.25
CA ALA A 286 -27.17 3.46 -18.42
C ALA A 286 -28.65 3.33 -18.82
N GLY A 287 -29.01 2.18 -19.41
CA GLY A 287 -30.40 1.88 -19.72
C GLY A 287 -31.21 1.56 -18.45
N ILE A 288 -30.85 0.44 -17.82
CA ILE A 288 -31.54 -0.14 -16.66
C ILE A 288 -30.56 -0.18 -15.49
N LEU A 289 -31.03 0.15 -14.28
CA LEU A 289 -30.24 0.00 -13.07
C LEU A 289 -30.15 -1.47 -12.66
N ASN A 290 -28.93 -1.99 -12.52
CA ASN A 290 -28.64 -3.32 -11.97
C ASN A 290 -27.29 -3.30 -11.23
N GLU A 291 -26.91 -4.43 -10.61
CA GLU A 291 -25.67 -4.54 -9.83
C GLU A 291 -24.42 -4.26 -10.67
N ASP A 292 -24.34 -4.74 -11.91
CA ASP A 292 -23.21 -4.48 -12.81
C ASP A 292 -23.07 -2.99 -13.16
N VAL A 293 -24.19 -2.30 -13.38
CA VAL A 293 -24.22 -0.85 -13.64
C VAL A 293 -23.79 -0.06 -12.41
N LEU A 294 -24.25 -0.45 -11.22
CA LEU A 294 -23.81 0.16 -9.96
C LEU A 294 -22.31 -0.03 -9.74
N TYR A 295 -21.81 -1.23 -10.02
CA TYR A 295 -20.41 -1.57 -9.90
C TYR A 295 -19.54 -0.77 -10.90
N ALA A 296 -19.96 -0.69 -12.17
CA ALA A 296 -19.29 0.13 -13.19
C ALA A 296 -19.34 1.63 -12.86
N PHE A 297 -20.45 2.12 -12.31
CA PHE A 297 -20.58 3.50 -11.83
C PHE A 297 -19.59 3.79 -10.70
N HIS A 298 -19.48 2.88 -9.73
CA HIS A 298 -18.54 3.01 -8.62
C HIS A 298 -17.10 3.10 -9.09
N ILE A 299 -16.69 2.20 -10.00
CA ILE A 299 -15.36 2.21 -10.62
C ILE A 299 -15.10 3.54 -11.33
N ASN A 300 -16.00 3.95 -12.24
CA ASN A 300 -15.86 5.18 -13.02
C ASN A 300 -15.75 6.39 -12.11
N LYS A 301 -16.69 6.54 -11.18
CA LYS A 301 -16.74 7.67 -10.27
C LYS A 301 -15.45 7.77 -9.46
N LYS A 302 -15.00 6.66 -8.87
CA LYS A 302 -13.74 6.62 -8.13
C LYS A 302 -12.53 6.98 -8.96
N TYR A 303 -12.42 6.40 -10.16
CA TYR A 303 -11.30 6.66 -11.05
C TYR A 303 -11.25 8.13 -11.48
N ILE A 304 -12.38 8.70 -11.92
CA ILE A 304 -12.48 10.13 -12.27
C ILE A 304 -12.11 11.00 -11.07
N GLN A 305 -12.74 10.71 -9.92
CA GLN A 305 -12.55 11.49 -8.71
C GLN A 305 -11.17 11.29 -8.10
N LYS A 306 -10.41 10.23 -8.41
CA LYS A 306 -9.00 10.11 -7.98
C LYS A 306 -8.17 11.27 -8.51
N TYR A 307 -8.40 11.65 -9.77
CA TYR A 307 -7.58 12.63 -10.49
C TYR A 307 -8.19 14.02 -10.61
N LEU A 308 -9.52 14.13 -10.60
CA LEU A 308 -10.25 15.36 -10.89
C LEU A 308 -11.19 15.73 -9.74
N ASP A 309 -11.25 17.01 -9.40
CA ASP A 309 -12.33 17.54 -8.56
C ASP A 309 -13.49 18.00 -9.45
N VAL A 310 -14.42 17.07 -9.69
CA VAL A 310 -15.58 17.25 -10.58
C VAL A 310 -16.77 16.45 -10.07
N ALA A 311 -17.97 16.98 -10.27
CA ALA A 311 -19.20 16.27 -9.93
C ALA A 311 -19.46 15.13 -10.93
N VAL A 312 -19.84 13.96 -10.41
CA VAL A 312 -20.17 12.76 -11.22
C VAL A 312 -21.49 12.17 -10.74
N ILE A 313 -22.42 11.95 -11.66
CA ILE A 313 -23.72 11.30 -11.39
C ILE A 313 -24.00 10.17 -12.39
N LEU A 314 -24.92 9.28 -12.02
CA LEU A 314 -25.48 8.25 -12.88
C LEU A 314 -26.90 8.63 -13.29
N ILE A 315 -27.20 8.57 -14.59
CA ILE A 315 -28.56 8.64 -15.11
C ILE A 315 -28.95 7.27 -15.67
N VAL A 316 -30.13 6.81 -15.27
CA VAL A 316 -30.77 5.62 -15.85
C VAL A 316 -32.13 5.97 -16.46
N ASN A 317 -32.54 5.22 -17.48
CA ASN A 317 -33.86 5.41 -18.11
C ASN A 317 -34.97 4.83 -17.24
N ASP A 318 -34.73 3.67 -16.64
CA ASP A 318 -35.70 2.93 -15.83
C ASP A 318 -35.19 2.86 -14.38
N LEU A 319 -35.81 3.65 -13.50
CA LEU A 319 -35.54 3.66 -12.06
C LEU A 319 -36.87 3.53 -11.33
N GLU A 320 -37.05 2.48 -10.54
CA GLU A 320 -38.11 2.48 -9.54
C GLU A 320 -37.81 3.58 -8.50
N ILE A 321 -38.76 4.50 -8.32
CA ILE A 321 -38.62 5.78 -7.58
C ILE A 321 -38.22 5.58 -6.09
N SER A 322 -38.32 4.36 -5.56
CA SER A 322 -38.02 4.02 -4.17
C SER A 322 -36.52 4.02 -3.81
N ASN A 323 -35.61 3.92 -4.79
CA ASN A 323 -34.16 3.87 -4.57
C ASN A 323 -33.45 5.21 -4.85
N LYS A 324 -33.91 6.30 -4.22
CA LYS A 324 -33.21 7.59 -4.29
C LYS A 324 -31.87 7.52 -3.53
N THR A 325 -30.77 7.38 -4.26
CA THR A 325 -29.43 7.66 -3.72
C THR A 325 -28.99 9.05 -4.19
N LYS A 326 -28.06 9.69 -3.46
CA LYS A 326 -27.60 11.08 -3.74
C LYS A 326 -26.99 11.29 -5.14
N PHE A 327 -26.65 10.21 -5.86
CA PHE A 327 -25.89 10.27 -7.11
C PHE A 327 -26.53 9.54 -8.28
N ILE A 328 -27.70 8.92 -8.10
CA ILE A 328 -28.38 8.15 -9.16
C ILE A 328 -29.74 8.78 -9.41
N TYR A 329 -29.99 9.13 -10.66
CA TYR A 329 -31.19 9.83 -11.08
C TYR A 329 -31.91 9.09 -12.19
N ASN A 330 -33.23 9.12 -12.16
CA ASN A 330 -34.01 8.82 -13.34
C ASN A 330 -33.83 9.96 -14.35
N ARG A 331 -33.70 9.64 -15.64
CA ARG A 331 -33.58 10.64 -16.72
C ARG A 331 -34.66 11.73 -16.64
N PHE A 332 -35.92 11.35 -16.40
CA PHE A 332 -37.02 12.31 -16.31
C PHE A 332 -36.96 13.15 -15.05
N SER A 333 -36.56 12.57 -13.91
CA SER A 333 -36.50 13.31 -12.64
C SER A 333 -35.40 14.35 -12.64
N LEU A 334 -34.22 14.06 -13.22
CA LEU A 334 -33.13 15.03 -13.31
C LEU A 334 -33.54 16.27 -14.13
N LEU A 335 -34.18 16.07 -15.27
CA LEU A 335 -34.63 17.18 -16.13
C LEU A 335 -35.72 18.03 -15.49
N SER A 336 -36.46 17.46 -14.54
CA SER A 336 -37.48 18.16 -13.77
C SER A 336 -36.92 18.99 -12.60
N ASP A 337 -35.73 18.61 -12.08
CA ASP A 337 -35.06 19.30 -10.98
C ASP A 337 -34.12 20.40 -11.52
N SER A 338 -34.72 21.51 -11.98
CA SER A 338 -33.98 22.58 -12.64
C SER A 338 -32.91 23.20 -11.74
N LEU A 339 -33.21 23.37 -10.45
CA LEU A 339 -32.31 24.02 -9.50
C LEU A 339 -30.96 23.31 -9.37
N MET A 340 -30.93 21.99 -9.45
CA MET A 340 -29.69 21.21 -9.36
C MET A 340 -28.81 21.33 -10.61
N LEU A 341 -29.41 21.53 -11.79
CA LEU A 341 -28.69 21.61 -13.07
C LEU A 341 -28.22 23.03 -13.37
N ASP A 342 -28.96 24.04 -12.91
CA ASP A 342 -28.69 25.46 -13.19
C ASP A 342 -27.35 25.95 -12.60
N GLN A 343 -26.77 25.22 -11.64
CA GLN A 343 -25.44 25.53 -11.09
C GLN A 343 -24.28 25.12 -12.01
N TYR A 344 -24.52 24.27 -13.01
CA TYR A 344 -23.49 23.79 -13.94
C TYR A 344 -23.64 24.47 -15.31
N ALA A 345 -22.53 24.92 -15.88
CA ALA A 345 -22.48 25.50 -17.22
C ALA A 345 -22.33 24.43 -18.32
N HIS A 346 -21.66 23.32 -17.99
CA HIS A 346 -21.29 22.27 -18.95
C HIS A 346 -21.54 20.88 -18.42
N PHE A 347 -21.85 19.97 -19.35
CA PHE A 347 -22.14 18.58 -19.08
C PHE A 347 -21.29 17.71 -20.00
N ILE A 348 -20.64 16.70 -19.45
CA ILE A 348 -19.99 15.65 -20.24
C ILE A 348 -20.80 14.38 -20.03
N THR A 349 -21.28 13.76 -21.11
CA THR A 349 -22.07 12.53 -21.02
C THR A 349 -21.52 11.40 -21.88
N TYR A 350 -21.45 10.21 -21.27
CA TYR A 350 -21.04 8.95 -21.92
C TYR A 350 -21.55 7.73 -21.13
N SER A 351 -21.39 6.53 -21.71
CA SER A 351 -21.88 5.30 -21.09
C SER A 351 -21.13 4.96 -19.81
N VAL A 352 -21.84 4.54 -18.76
CA VAL A 352 -21.25 4.12 -17.48
C VAL A 352 -20.28 2.93 -17.61
N LYS A 353 -20.39 2.14 -18.68
CA LYS A 353 -19.50 1.01 -18.93
C LYS A 353 -18.13 1.44 -19.47
N GLN A 354 -18.00 2.68 -19.91
CA GLN A 354 -16.78 3.16 -20.54
C GLN A 354 -15.84 3.74 -19.51
N ILE A 355 -14.57 3.36 -19.59
CA ILE A 355 -13.46 3.98 -18.92
C ILE A 355 -12.59 4.63 -20.00
N MET A 356 -12.20 5.87 -19.77
CA MET A 356 -11.34 6.63 -20.67
C MET A 356 -10.10 7.15 -19.93
N LYS A 357 -9.07 7.51 -20.69
CA LYS A 357 -7.87 8.15 -20.15
C LYS A 357 -8.22 9.50 -19.53
N ILE A 358 -7.63 9.81 -18.37
CA ILE A 358 -7.85 11.10 -17.70
C ILE A 358 -7.38 12.26 -18.57
N GLU A 359 -6.33 12.06 -19.36
CA GLU A 359 -5.82 13.04 -20.32
C GLU A 359 -6.91 13.42 -21.34
N PHE A 360 -7.65 12.43 -21.85
CA PHE A 360 -8.77 12.71 -22.75
C PHE A 360 -9.89 13.45 -22.04
N LEU A 361 -10.25 13.05 -20.82
CA LEU A 361 -11.27 13.76 -20.04
C LEU A 361 -10.85 15.20 -19.73
N LEU A 362 -9.57 15.44 -19.41
CA LEU A 362 -8.99 16.77 -19.24
C LEU A 362 -9.03 17.59 -20.54
N GLU A 363 -8.73 16.98 -21.69
CA GLU A 363 -8.88 17.66 -22.98
C GLU A 363 -10.33 18.10 -23.22
N LEU A 364 -11.31 17.24 -22.92
CA LEU A 364 -12.74 17.56 -23.03
C LEU A 364 -13.15 18.70 -22.09
N LEU A 365 -12.67 18.65 -20.85
CA LEU A 365 -12.95 19.65 -19.81
C LEU A 365 -12.30 21.01 -20.13
N ASN A 366 -11.11 21.01 -20.73
CA ASN A 366 -10.38 22.21 -21.13
C ASN A 366 -10.78 22.74 -22.52
N HIS A 367 -11.52 21.98 -23.31
CA HIS A 367 -11.89 22.38 -24.67
C HIS A 367 -12.71 23.67 -24.63
N LYS A 368 -12.40 24.63 -25.52
CA LYS A 368 -13.14 25.90 -25.65
C LYS A 368 -14.64 25.62 -25.71
N ARG A 369 -15.34 26.16 -24.71
CA ARG A 369 -16.77 26.01 -24.45
C ARG A 369 -17.57 26.64 -25.59
N SER A 370 -18.11 25.79 -26.45
CA SER A 370 -18.97 26.18 -27.58
C SER A 370 -20.44 26.17 -27.17
N GLU A 371 -21.21 27.18 -27.59
CA GLU A 371 -22.66 27.22 -27.38
C GLU A 371 -23.42 26.11 -28.14
N MET A 372 -22.79 25.49 -29.15
CA MET A 372 -23.38 24.37 -29.91
C MET A 372 -23.06 23.00 -29.31
N GLY A 373 -22.08 22.91 -28.40
CA GLY A 373 -21.53 21.65 -27.89
C GLY A 373 -20.87 20.76 -28.95
N PHE A 374 -20.38 19.59 -28.51
CA PHE A 374 -19.58 18.68 -29.32
C PHE A 374 -20.01 17.23 -29.10
N LYS A 375 -19.90 16.44 -30.16
CA LYS A 375 -20.04 14.98 -30.12
C LYS A 375 -18.73 14.35 -30.60
N TYR A 376 -18.08 13.62 -29.72
CA TYR A 376 -16.81 12.97 -29.97
C TYR A 376 -17.03 11.50 -30.25
N PHE A 377 -16.51 11.01 -31.37
CA PHE A 377 -16.46 9.58 -31.67
C PHE A 377 -15.05 9.06 -31.43
N THR A 378 -14.96 7.91 -30.78
CA THR A 378 -13.68 7.23 -30.56
C THR A 378 -13.50 6.07 -31.51
N LYS A 379 -12.26 5.86 -31.92
CA LYS A 379 -11.90 4.96 -33.03
C LYS A 379 -11.67 3.51 -32.58
N PHE A 380 -11.21 3.32 -31.34
CA PHE A 380 -10.82 2.02 -30.81
C PHE A 380 -11.52 1.74 -29.49
N HIS A 381 -12.17 0.58 -29.42
CA HIS A 381 -12.97 0.13 -28.27
C HIS A 381 -12.50 -1.25 -27.85
N TYR A 382 -12.10 -1.36 -26.59
CA TYR A 382 -11.56 -2.60 -26.04
C TYR A 382 -12.46 -3.13 -24.93
N GLN A 383 -12.89 -4.38 -25.09
CA GLN A 383 -13.69 -5.09 -24.11
C GLN A 383 -12.82 -5.65 -23.00
N VAL A 384 -13.01 -5.14 -21.79
CA VAL A 384 -12.27 -5.52 -20.59
C VAL A 384 -13.04 -6.62 -19.85
N ASP A 385 -12.38 -7.74 -19.62
CA ASP A 385 -12.96 -8.86 -18.88
C ASP A 385 -13.07 -8.58 -17.37
N ALA A 386 -13.80 -9.45 -16.66
CA ALA A 386 -14.03 -9.32 -15.23
C ALA A 386 -12.72 -9.32 -14.41
N LEU A 387 -11.68 -10.07 -14.81
CA LEU A 387 -10.41 -10.12 -14.07
C LEU A 387 -9.69 -8.77 -14.13
N PHE A 388 -9.62 -8.17 -15.30
CA PHE A 388 -9.01 -6.85 -15.47
C PHE A 388 -9.87 -5.74 -14.88
N ARG A 389 -11.19 -5.89 -14.88
CA ARG A 389 -12.12 -5.00 -14.19
C ARG A 389 -11.89 -4.98 -12.68
N GLU A 390 -11.80 -6.15 -12.03
CA GLU A 390 -11.48 -6.27 -10.59
C GLU A 390 -10.09 -5.73 -10.26
N THR A 391 -9.11 -5.98 -11.14
CA THR A 391 -7.74 -5.47 -10.96
C THR A 391 -7.71 -3.95 -11.08
N PHE A 392 -8.43 -3.40 -12.07
CA PHE A 392 -8.56 -1.96 -12.24
C PHE A 392 -9.27 -1.30 -11.07
N MET A 393 -10.32 -1.90 -10.51
CA MET A 393 -10.99 -1.39 -9.31
C MET A 393 -10.00 -1.19 -8.14
N LYS A 394 -9.00 -2.06 -8.02
CA LYS A 394 -8.01 -1.99 -6.94
C LYS A 394 -6.89 -0.98 -7.21
N MET A 395 -6.49 -0.84 -8.47
CA MET A 395 -5.37 0.03 -8.86
C MET A 395 -5.80 1.46 -9.16
N MET A 396 -6.91 1.62 -9.88
CA MET A 396 -7.37 2.86 -10.51
C MET A 396 -6.27 3.49 -11.40
N GLU A 397 -5.58 2.65 -12.17
CA GLU A 397 -4.50 3.02 -13.11
C GLU A 397 -4.84 2.52 -14.52
N ILE A 398 -4.95 3.45 -15.49
CA ILE A 398 -5.40 3.14 -16.85
C ILE A 398 -4.34 2.37 -17.66
N GLU A 399 -3.07 2.52 -17.29
CA GLU A 399 -1.92 1.84 -17.87
C GLU A 399 -2.02 0.33 -17.77
N LEU A 400 -2.80 -0.17 -16.79
CA LEU A 400 -3.15 -1.58 -16.68
C LEU A 400 -3.76 -2.08 -18.00
N PHE A 401 -4.69 -1.31 -18.56
CA PHE A 401 -5.34 -1.68 -19.80
C PHE A 401 -4.42 -1.49 -21.00
N ASP A 402 -3.65 -0.40 -21.05
CA ASP A 402 -2.68 -0.15 -22.12
C ASP A 402 -1.68 -1.29 -22.29
N ARG A 403 -1.12 -1.78 -21.18
CA ARG A 403 -0.14 -2.88 -21.18
C ARG A 403 -0.75 -4.23 -21.56
N ASN A 404 -2.08 -4.36 -21.52
CA ASN A 404 -2.78 -5.62 -21.74
C ASN A 404 -3.74 -5.60 -22.94
N LYS A 405 -3.72 -4.56 -23.78
CA LYS A 405 -4.58 -4.42 -24.98
C LYS A 405 -4.66 -5.67 -25.84
N GLY A 406 -3.53 -6.35 -26.06
CA GLY A 406 -3.48 -7.59 -26.86
C GLY A 406 -4.29 -8.76 -26.29
N LYS A 407 -4.84 -8.62 -25.08
CA LYS A 407 -5.71 -9.61 -24.42
C LYS A 407 -7.20 -9.25 -24.51
N PHE A 408 -7.55 -8.05 -24.99
CA PHE A 408 -8.92 -7.56 -25.06
C PHE A 408 -9.50 -7.73 -26.46
N ASN A 409 -10.80 -8.02 -26.54
CA ASN A 409 -11.50 -8.02 -27.82
C ASN A 409 -11.72 -6.57 -28.27
N GLN A 410 -11.41 -6.29 -29.53
CA GLN A 410 -11.76 -5.00 -30.13
C GLN A 410 -13.16 -5.08 -30.74
N THR A 411 -13.97 -4.04 -30.55
CA THR A 411 -15.30 -3.93 -31.16
C THR A 411 -15.38 -2.76 -32.14
N ASP A 412 -16.24 -2.93 -33.15
CA ASP A 412 -16.57 -1.87 -34.12
C ASP A 412 -17.73 -0.98 -33.65
N THR A 413 -18.19 -1.17 -32.40
CA THR A 413 -19.29 -0.40 -31.83
C THR A 413 -18.89 1.06 -31.69
N GLN A 414 -19.53 1.95 -32.46
CA GLN A 414 -19.31 3.38 -32.27
C GLN A 414 -19.94 3.85 -30.96
N HIS A 415 -19.09 4.31 -30.06
CA HIS A 415 -19.51 5.04 -28.88
C HIS A 415 -19.19 6.52 -29.01
N SER A 416 -20.04 7.35 -28.41
CA SER A 416 -19.88 8.80 -28.42
C SER A 416 -19.80 9.37 -27.02
N VAL A 417 -18.89 10.33 -26.84
CA VAL A 417 -18.84 11.20 -25.67
C VAL A 417 -19.36 12.56 -26.08
N ASN A 418 -20.31 13.13 -25.33
CA ASN A 418 -20.91 14.42 -25.68
C ASN A 418 -20.50 15.48 -24.67
N VAL A 419 -20.12 16.66 -25.14
CA VAL A 419 -19.91 17.86 -24.32
C VAL A 419 -21.04 18.83 -24.65
N ILE A 420 -21.89 19.11 -23.66
CA ILE A 420 -23.17 19.78 -23.84
C ILE A 420 -23.20 21.03 -22.96
N PRO A 421 -23.48 22.23 -23.50
CA PRO A 421 -23.73 23.41 -22.68
C PRO A 421 -25.12 23.32 -22.03
N VAL A 422 -25.28 23.93 -20.85
CA VAL A 422 -26.54 23.91 -20.07
C VAL A 422 -27.77 24.30 -20.90
N SER A 423 -27.63 25.28 -21.80
CA SER A 423 -28.69 25.77 -22.68
C SER A 423 -29.26 24.71 -23.64
N LYS A 424 -28.53 23.60 -23.86
CA LYS A 424 -28.89 22.52 -24.78
C LYS A 424 -29.20 21.20 -24.10
N LEU A 425 -28.93 21.06 -22.80
CA LEU A 425 -29.08 19.80 -22.06
C LEU A 425 -30.50 19.23 -22.17
N ARG A 426 -31.53 20.06 -21.97
CA ARG A 426 -32.93 19.61 -22.09
C ARG A 426 -33.29 19.15 -23.49
N THR A 427 -32.80 19.87 -24.51
CA THR A 427 -33.02 19.50 -25.92
C THR A 427 -32.35 18.16 -26.23
N PHE A 428 -31.13 17.95 -25.74
CA PHE A 428 -30.39 16.70 -25.90
C PHE A 428 -31.15 15.49 -25.36
N TYR A 429 -31.76 15.60 -24.17
CA TYR A 429 -32.50 14.47 -23.59
C TYR A 429 -33.95 14.32 -24.07
N ASN A 430 -34.62 15.38 -24.52
CA ASN A 430 -36.04 15.34 -24.90
C ASN A 430 -36.27 14.92 -26.37
N HIS A 431 -35.28 14.99 -27.26
CA HIS A 431 -35.44 14.67 -28.69
C HIS A 431 -34.21 13.96 -29.26
N SER A 432 -34.42 12.91 -30.05
CA SER A 432 -33.43 12.31 -30.97
C SER A 432 -34.03 12.47 -32.37
N PRO A 433 -33.44 13.21 -33.35
CA PRO A 433 -32.01 13.26 -33.71
C PRO A 433 -31.45 14.69 -33.98
N SER A 434 -32.07 15.77 -33.48
CA SER A 434 -31.75 17.15 -33.91
C SER A 434 -30.65 17.87 -33.12
N TYR A 435 -30.02 17.23 -32.14
CA TYR A 435 -28.79 17.76 -31.57
C TYR A 435 -27.61 17.44 -32.48
N ALA A 436 -27.45 18.25 -33.53
CA ALA A 436 -26.24 18.30 -34.33
C ALA A 436 -25.21 19.16 -33.58
N GLY A 437 -24.72 18.66 -32.43
CA GLY A 437 -23.46 19.16 -31.89
C GLY A 437 -22.37 19.03 -32.94
N ILE A 438 -21.30 19.83 -32.84
CA ILE A 438 -20.21 19.73 -33.82
C ILE A 438 -19.57 18.34 -33.65
N GLU A 439 -19.68 17.51 -34.69
CA GLU A 439 -19.05 16.19 -34.70
C GLU A 439 -17.54 16.34 -34.84
N LYS A 440 -16.81 15.66 -33.95
CA LYS A 440 -15.36 15.59 -33.99
C LYS A 440 -14.94 14.13 -33.85
N GLU A 441 -14.10 13.66 -34.76
CA GLU A 441 -13.41 12.41 -34.56
C GLU A 441 -12.22 12.64 -33.64
N PHE A 442 -12.04 11.77 -32.64
CA PHE A 442 -10.86 11.78 -31.78
C PHE A 442 -10.20 10.40 -31.79
N HIS A 443 -8.88 10.40 -31.85
CA HIS A 443 -8.06 9.18 -31.89
C HIS A 443 -7.74 8.62 -30.50
N HIS A 444 -8.62 8.85 -29.52
CA HIS A 444 -8.48 8.26 -28.19
C HIS A 444 -9.17 6.90 -28.10
N GLU A 445 -8.68 6.09 -27.17
CA GLU A 445 -9.14 4.73 -26.92
C GLU A 445 -10.16 4.72 -25.78
N ILE A 446 -11.15 3.83 -25.87
CA ILE A 446 -12.12 3.58 -24.80
C ILE A 446 -12.04 2.11 -24.39
N TYR A 447 -12.16 1.89 -23.08
CA TYR A 447 -12.25 0.57 -22.48
C TYR A 447 -13.66 0.33 -21.97
N GLU A 448 -14.33 -0.69 -22.47
CA GLU A 448 -15.67 -1.08 -22.04
C GLU A 448 -15.58 -2.18 -20.99
N LEU A 449 -16.06 -1.89 -19.79
CA LEU A 449 -16.20 -2.86 -18.71
C LEU A 449 -17.38 -3.79 -19.01
N ILE A 450 -17.10 -5.07 -19.26
CA ILE A 450 -18.11 -6.10 -19.50
C ILE A 450 -18.55 -6.75 -18.21
#